data_AF-A0A1M3G8P2-F1
#
_entry.id   AF-A0A1M3G8P2-F1
#
_cell.length_a   1.000
_cell.length_b   1.000
_cell.length_c   1.000
_cell.angle_alpha   90.00
_cell.angle_beta   90.00
_cell.angle_gamma   90.00
#
_symmetry.space_group_name_H-M   'P 1'
#
loop_
_entity.id
_entity.type
_entity.pdbx_description
1 polymer ?
#
loop_
_entity_poly.entity_id
_entity_poly.type
_entity_poly.pdbx_seq_one_letter_code
_entity_poly.pdbx_strand_id
1 'polypeptide(L)'
;MKKTVIKNRLYDSRHIHEYFWYGLIAAIGFIIPVWVFFFFLDYNHMWIIFLGSFFFMFTIMHYVVKLSRRKPEYKSSWMMIIAAHFAVLLGIIFSVLLTTILCFIYIPEFMSGDSNNVLKDAPVGLNNQNWSMLALLYLCATVENLGAGGFIAILGPYVFKKNQTKDKTARLEKEIRISES
;
A
#
# COMPACT_ATOMS: atom_id res chain seq x y z
N MET A 1 -2.01 44.78 1.34
CA MET A 1 -1.35 43.47 1.10
C MET A 1 -2.32 42.34 1.46
N LYS A 2 -2.91 41.64 0.47
CA LYS A 2 -3.73 40.44 0.74
C LYS A 2 -2.81 39.26 1.05
N LYS A 3 -2.83 38.73 2.27
CA LYS A 3 -2.21 37.45 2.61
C LYS A 3 -2.92 36.36 1.81
N THR A 4 -2.32 35.91 0.72
CA THR A 4 -2.69 34.65 0.06
C THR A 4 -2.30 33.51 1.00
N VAL A 5 -3.27 33.02 1.77
CA VAL A 5 -3.12 31.77 2.52
C VAL A 5 -2.89 30.67 1.49
N ILE A 6 -1.66 30.17 1.41
CA ILE A 6 -1.31 29.03 0.57
C ILE A 6 -1.99 27.81 1.20
N LYS A 7 -3.23 27.53 0.78
CA LYS A 7 -3.95 26.32 1.19
C LYS A 7 -3.15 25.12 0.68
N ASN A 8 -2.56 24.36 1.59
CA ASN A 8 -1.71 23.23 1.25
C ASN A 8 -2.59 22.15 0.58
N ARG A 9 -2.50 22.03 -0.75
CA ARG A 9 -3.37 21.14 -1.55
C ARG A 9 -3.25 19.66 -1.17
N LEU A 10 -2.13 19.27 -0.56
CA LEU A 10 -1.92 17.91 -0.06
C LEU A 10 -2.88 17.54 1.09
N TYR A 11 -3.39 18.53 1.82
CA TYR A 11 -4.25 18.36 3.01
C TYR A 11 -5.71 18.78 2.76
N ASP A 12 -6.20 18.75 1.51
CA ASP A 12 -7.65 18.84 1.29
C ASP A 12 -8.30 17.56 1.84
N SER A 13 -9.29 17.68 2.72
CA SER A 13 -9.95 16.56 3.39
C SER A 13 -10.53 15.52 2.43
N ARG A 14 -10.91 15.94 1.21
CA ARG A 14 -11.36 15.04 0.15
C ARG A 14 -10.28 14.06 -0.28
N HIS A 15 -9.03 14.49 -0.27
CA HIS A 15 -7.89 13.67 -0.69
C HIS A 15 -7.55 12.63 0.38
N ILE A 16 -7.54 13.05 1.65
CA ILE A 16 -7.31 12.16 2.80
C ILE A 16 -8.33 11.02 2.80
N HIS A 17 -9.61 11.33 2.56
CA HIS A 17 -10.67 10.34 2.51
C HIS A 17 -10.45 9.29 1.40
N GLU A 18 -9.94 9.70 0.24
CA GLU A 18 -9.64 8.75 -0.83
C GLU A 18 -8.45 7.85 -0.51
N TYR A 19 -7.36 8.40 0.06
CA TYR A 19 -6.20 7.61 0.47
C TYR A 19 -6.62 6.53 1.46
N PHE A 20 -7.49 6.91 2.40
CA PHE A 20 -8.06 6.02 3.38
C PHE A 20 -8.84 4.88 2.75
N TRP A 21 -9.80 5.16 1.86
CA TRP A 21 -10.60 4.11 1.23
C TRP A 21 -9.78 3.18 0.34
N TYR A 22 -8.84 3.71 -0.45
CA TYR A 22 -8.00 2.86 -1.28
C TYR A 22 -7.02 2.02 -0.45
N GLY A 23 -6.48 2.57 0.65
CA GLY A 23 -5.70 1.80 1.61
C GLY A 23 -6.52 0.68 2.26
N LEU A 24 -7.75 0.98 2.68
CA LEU A 24 -8.66 -0.02 3.27
C LEU A 24 -9.04 -1.13 2.27
N ILE A 25 -9.39 -0.77 1.03
CA ILE A 25 -9.70 -1.77 -0.01
C ILE A 25 -8.47 -2.64 -0.31
N ALA A 26 -7.26 -2.05 -0.35
CA ALA A 26 -6.03 -2.79 -0.59
C ALA A 26 -5.76 -3.78 0.56
N ALA A 27 -5.97 -3.36 1.81
CA ALA A 27 -5.86 -4.21 2.98
C ALA A 27 -6.90 -5.35 2.97
N ILE A 28 -8.13 -5.09 2.54
CA ILE A 28 -9.14 -6.13 2.33
C ILE A 28 -8.71 -7.11 1.22
N GLY A 29 -8.13 -6.61 0.14
CA GLY A 29 -7.57 -7.46 -0.92
C GLY A 29 -6.46 -8.39 -0.40
N PHE A 30 -5.60 -7.88 0.48
CA PHE A 30 -4.54 -8.67 1.14
C PHE A 30 -5.10 -9.68 2.15
N ILE A 31 -6.08 -9.28 2.97
CA ILE A 31 -6.56 -10.11 4.08
C ILE A 31 -7.36 -11.32 3.61
N ILE A 32 -8.04 -11.26 2.45
CA ILE A 32 -8.85 -12.36 1.95
C ILE A 32 -8.00 -13.63 1.73
N PRO A 33 -6.88 -13.59 0.97
CA PRO A 33 -6.01 -14.77 0.86
C PRO A 33 -5.37 -15.21 2.17
N VAL A 34 -4.99 -14.28 3.05
CA VAL A 34 -4.47 -14.62 4.38
C VAL A 34 -5.52 -15.39 5.20
N TRP A 35 -6.77 -14.95 5.17
CA TRP A 35 -7.88 -15.63 5.82
C TRP A 35 -8.13 -17.02 5.22
N VAL A 36 -8.05 -17.16 3.89
CA VAL A 36 -8.12 -18.46 3.20
C VAL A 36 -6.99 -19.38 3.64
N PHE A 37 -5.76 -18.88 3.75
CA PHE A 37 -4.61 -19.64 4.24
C PHE A 37 -4.84 -20.18 5.66
N PHE A 38 -5.46 -19.39 6.56
CA PHE A 38 -5.80 -19.82 7.91
C PHE A 38 -6.84 -20.97 7.97
N PHE A 39 -7.60 -21.25 6.91
CA PHE A 39 -8.44 -22.44 6.86
C PHE A 39 -7.66 -23.73 6.56
N PHE A 40 -6.54 -23.62 5.85
CA PHE A 40 -5.73 -24.78 5.47
C PHE A 40 -4.61 -25.07 6.49
N LEU A 41 -3.94 -24.02 6.98
CA LEU A 41 -2.82 -24.10 7.93
C LEU A 41 -1.76 -25.15 7.54
N ASP A 42 -1.38 -25.13 6.27
CA ASP A 42 -0.44 -26.09 5.67
C ASP A 42 0.69 -25.33 4.97
N TYR A 43 1.92 -25.77 5.22
CA TYR A 43 3.14 -25.21 4.62
C TYR A 43 3.08 -25.14 3.09
N ASN A 44 2.52 -26.17 2.45
CA ASN A 44 2.41 -26.25 1.00
C ASN A 44 1.53 -25.13 0.41
N HIS A 45 0.69 -24.50 1.23
CA HIS A 45 -0.23 -23.45 0.85
C HIS A 45 0.27 -22.04 1.22
N MET A 46 1.51 -21.89 1.70
CA MET A 46 2.08 -20.58 2.07
C MET A 46 2.09 -19.57 0.91
N TRP A 47 2.17 -20.04 -0.34
CA TRP A 47 2.13 -19.19 -1.53
C TRP A 47 0.85 -18.34 -1.62
N ILE A 48 -0.24 -18.76 -0.96
CA ILE A 48 -1.52 -18.02 -0.90
C ILE A 48 -1.34 -16.64 -0.22
N ILE A 49 -0.43 -16.52 0.74
CA ILE A 49 -0.16 -15.24 1.42
C ILE A 49 0.37 -14.21 0.41
N PHE A 50 1.28 -14.63 -0.47
CA PHE A 50 1.85 -13.78 -1.54
C PHE A 50 0.78 -13.36 -2.57
N LEU A 51 -0.24 -14.20 -2.80
CA LEU A 51 -1.40 -13.82 -3.61
C LEU A 51 -2.17 -12.64 -3.00
N GLY A 52 -2.15 -12.49 -1.66
CA GLY A 52 -2.66 -11.31 -0.98
C GLY A 52 -1.92 -10.04 -1.39
N SER A 53 -0.58 -10.07 -1.42
CA SER A 53 0.24 -8.93 -1.85
C SER A 53 0.05 -8.58 -3.32
N PHE A 54 -0.26 -9.57 -4.16
CA PHE A 54 -0.69 -9.33 -5.54
C PHE A 54 -1.99 -8.51 -5.58
N PHE A 55 -3.04 -8.89 -4.84
CA PHE A 55 -4.29 -8.10 -4.81
C PHE A 55 -4.11 -6.70 -4.22
N PHE A 56 -3.25 -6.57 -3.21
CA PHE A 56 -2.84 -5.28 -2.67
C PHE A 56 -2.26 -4.39 -3.78
N MET A 57 -1.28 -4.91 -4.52
CA MET A 57 -0.63 -4.22 -5.63
C MET A 57 -1.62 -3.80 -6.72
N PHE A 58 -2.55 -4.68 -7.12
CA PHE A 58 -3.57 -4.36 -8.12
C PHE A 58 -4.49 -3.22 -7.67
N THR A 59 -4.85 -3.19 -6.39
CA THR A 59 -5.67 -2.12 -5.83
C THR A 59 -4.95 -0.77 -5.90
N ILE A 60 -3.66 -0.74 -5.52
CA ILE A 60 -2.83 0.47 -5.63
C ILE A 60 -2.64 0.88 -7.09
N MET A 61 -2.43 -0.06 -8.01
CA MET A 61 -2.33 0.22 -9.44
C MET A 61 -3.60 0.87 -9.97
N HIS A 62 -4.77 0.33 -9.63
CA HIS A 62 -6.05 0.92 -10.00
C HIS A 62 -6.20 2.34 -9.44
N TYR A 63 -5.78 2.58 -8.20
CA TYR A 63 -5.77 3.91 -7.60
C TYR A 63 -4.89 4.90 -8.38
N VAL A 64 -3.67 4.49 -8.73
CA VAL A 64 -2.73 5.32 -9.51
C VAL A 64 -3.27 5.63 -10.91
N VAL A 65 -3.89 4.65 -11.59
CA VAL A 65 -4.56 4.87 -12.88
C VAL A 65 -5.69 5.90 -12.71
N LYS A 66 -6.51 5.79 -11.66
CA LYS A 66 -7.55 6.78 -11.37
C LYS A 66 -6.96 8.18 -11.13
N LEU A 67 -5.87 8.30 -10.37
CA LEU A 67 -5.17 9.57 -10.17
C LEU A 67 -4.66 10.16 -11.49
N SER A 68 -4.09 9.33 -12.37
CA SER A 68 -3.53 9.78 -13.66
C SER A 68 -4.58 10.36 -14.62
N ARG A 69 -5.84 9.94 -14.47
CA ARG A 69 -6.97 10.38 -15.30
C ARG A 69 -7.63 11.67 -14.80
N ARG A 70 -7.26 12.18 -13.62
CA ARG A 70 -7.86 13.41 -13.07
C ARG A 70 -7.39 14.65 -13.84
N LYS A 71 -8.33 15.56 -14.11
CA LYS A 71 -8.10 16.92 -14.64
C LYS A 71 -7.20 17.73 -13.65
N PRO A 72 -6.62 18.89 -14.03
CA PRO A 72 -5.24 19.34 -13.75
C PRO A 72 -4.87 19.68 -12.27
N GLU A 73 -5.62 19.20 -11.29
CA GLU A 73 -5.26 19.32 -9.87
C GLU A 73 -3.97 18.54 -9.53
N TYR A 74 -3.68 17.47 -10.28
CA TYR A 74 -2.43 16.68 -10.21
C TYR A 74 -1.48 17.01 -11.36
N LYS A 75 -1.17 18.29 -11.56
CA LYS A 75 -0.22 18.71 -12.60
C LYS A 75 1.15 18.05 -12.42
N SER A 76 1.62 17.89 -11.18
CA SER A 76 2.94 17.31 -10.88
C SER A 76 2.85 15.81 -10.61
N SER A 77 3.71 15.03 -11.27
CA SER A 77 3.85 13.59 -11.00
C SER A 77 4.23 13.32 -9.53
N TRP A 78 4.98 14.23 -8.90
CA TRP A 78 5.34 14.14 -7.49
C TRP A 78 4.13 14.09 -6.56
N MET A 79 3.08 14.87 -6.85
CA MET A 79 1.87 14.87 -6.04
C MET A 79 1.14 13.52 -6.12
N MET A 80 1.15 12.88 -7.29
CA MET A 80 0.57 11.55 -7.47
C MET A 80 1.36 10.47 -6.73
N ILE A 81 2.70 10.55 -6.79
CA ILE A 81 3.60 9.63 -6.07
C ILE A 81 3.32 9.72 -4.57
N ILE A 82 3.30 10.93 -4.01
CA ILE A 82 3.04 11.16 -2.58
C ILE A 82 1.66 10.63 -2.19
N ALA A 83 0.62 10.96 -2.96
CA ALA A 83 -0.74 10.46 -2.71
C ALA A 83 -0.83 8.93 -2.73
N ALA A 84 -0.18 8.29 -3.70
CA ALA A 84 -0.15 6.82 -3.79
C ALA A 84 0.60 6.18 -2.61
N HIS A 85 1.72 6.75 -2.16
CA HIS A 85 2.43 6.26 -0.97
C HIS A 85 1.61 6.39 0.31
N PHE A 86 0.83 7.47 0.47
CA PHE A 86 -0.09 7.57 1.60
C PHE A 86 -1.14 6.46 1.60
N ALA A 87 -1.69 6.10 0.43
CA ALA A 87 -2.61 4.97 0.32
C ALA A 87 -1.92 3.63 0.64
N VAL A 88 -0.68 3.43 0.18
CA VAL A 88 0.13 2.25 0.52
C VAL A 88 0.38 2.14 2.02
N LEU A 89 0.82 3.24 2.66
CA LEU A 89 1.09 3.26 4.11
C LEU A 89 -0.18 2.96 4.93
N LEU A 90 -1.31 3.58 4.58
CA LEU A 90 -2.59 3.27 5.24
C LEU A 90 -3.00 1.82 5.01
N GLY A 91 -2.83 1.30 3.80
CA GLY A 91 -3.09 -0.11 3.49
C GLY A 91 -2.22 -1.07 4.30
N ILE A 92 -0.94 -0.77 4.49
CA ILE A 92 -0.04 -1.58 5.34
C ILE A 92 -0.50 -1.56 6.79
N ILE A 93 -0.81 -0.38 7.34
CA ILE A 93 -1.32 -0.26 8.72
C ILE A 93 -2.57 -1.12 8.91
N PHE A 94 -3.55 -1.02 8.00
CA PHE A 94 -4.75 -1.86 8.07
C PHE A 94 -4.45 -3.35 7.87
N SER A 95 -3.55 -3.71 6.95
CA SER A 95 -3.15 -5.10 6.71
C SER A 95 -2.54 -5.73 7.96
N VAL A 96 -1.65 -5.01 8.65
CA VAL A 96 -1.05 -5.44 9.91
C VAL A 96 -2.09 -5.59 11.01
N LEU A 97 -2.99 -4.62 11.16
CA LEU A 97 -4.06 -4.68 12.18
C LEU A 97 -5.00 -5.86 11.94
N LEU A 98 -5.49 -6.03 10.72
CA LEU A 98 -6.39 -7.13 10.36
C LEU A 98 -5.70 -8.50 10.45
N THR A 99 -4.43 -8.60 10.03
CA THR A 99 -3.64 -9.82 10.19
C THR A 99 -3.48 -10.17 11.67
N THR A 100 -3.20 -9.17 12.52
CA THR A 100 -3.10 -9.37 13.97
C THR A 100 -4.43 -9.87 14.56
N ILE A 101 -5.57 -9.33 14.12
CA ILE A 101 -6.90 -9.81 14.53
C ILE A 101 -7.09 -11.28 14.11
N LEU A 102 -6.72 -11.66 12.87
CA LEU A 102 -6.80 -13.05 12.44
C LEU A 102 -5.89 -13.96 13.25
N CYS A 103 -4.67 -13.52 13.58
CA CYS A 103 -3.78 -14.27 14.45
C CYS A 103 -4.42 -14.52 15.82
N PHE A 104 -5.05 -13.52 16.44
CA PHE A 104 -5.77 -13.72 17.71
C PHE A 104 -6.93 -14.73 17.62
N ILE A 105 -7.56 -14.87 16.46
CA ILE A 105 -8.70 -15.78 16.26
C ILE A 105 -8.22 -17.20 15.96
N TYR A 106 -7.22 -17.36 15.10
CA TYR A 106 -6.83 -18.67 14.54
C TYR A 106 -5.59 -19.28 15.18
N ILE A 107 -4.75 -18.47 15.86
CA ILE A 107 -3.52 -18.93 16.49
C ILE A 107 -3.74 -18.93 18.00
N PRO A 108 -3.98 -20.11 18.61
CA PRO A 108 -4.08 -20.19 20.06
C PRO A 108 -2.74 -19.76 20.67
N GLU A 109 -2.83 -19.03 21.78
CA GLU A 109 -1.67 -18.57 22.54
C GLU A 109 -0.67 -17.72 21.73
N PHE A 110 -1.18 -16.96 20.74
CA PHE A 110 -0.40 -16.01 19.92
C PHE A 110 0.60 -15.14 20.72
N MET A 111 0.29 -14.80 21.98
CA MET A 111 1.12 -13.98 22.86
C MET A 111 1.99 -14.77 23.86
N SER A 112 1.80 -16.09 24.02
CA SER A 112 2.54 -16.89 25.02
C SER A 112 3.97 -17.18 24.59
N GLY A 113 4.25 -17.19 23.28
CA GLY A 113 5.55 -17.54 22.70
C GLY A 113 5.88 -19.03 22.76
N ASP A 114 5.06 -19.83 23.43
CA ASP A 114 5.22 -21.27 23.61
C ASP A 114 3.99 -21.95 23.03
N SER A 115 4.06 -22.29 21.75
CA SER A 115 2.91 -22.76 20.99
C SER A 115 3.29 -24.02 20.23
N ASN A 116 2.43 -25.03 20.30
CA ASN A 116 2.53 -26.18 19.43
C ASN A 116 2.50 -25.75 17.96
N ASN A 117 3.07 -26.57 17.08
CA ASN A 117 3.13 -26.28 15.66
C ASN A 117 1.75 -26.03 15.06
N VAL A 118 1.52 -24.77 14.67
CA VAL A 118 0.29 -24.38 13.99
C VAL A 118 0.30 -24.78 12.52
N LEU A 119 1.49 -24.96 11.95
CA LEU A 119 1.66 -25.25 10.54
C LEU A 119 1.86 -26.75 10.30
N LYS A 120 0.96 -27.37 9.53
CA LYS A 120 1.10 -28.76 9.11
C LYS A 120 2.23 -28.91 8.10
N ASP A 121 2.93 -30.05 8.18
CA ASP A 121 3.99 -30.45 7.26
C ASP A 121 5.15 -29.43 7.13
N ALA A 122 5.36 -28.60 8.16
CA ALA A 122 6.52 -27.73 8.23
C ALA A 122 7.80 -28.56 8.39
N PRO A 123 8.89 -28.20 7.69
CA PRO A 123 10.19 -28.85 7.92
C PRO A 123 10.66 -28.59 9.35
N VAL A 124 11.44 -29.51 9.91
CA VAL A 124 11.89 -29.49 11.33
C VAL A 124 12.49 -28.16 11.79
N GLY A 125 13.12 -27.38 10.91
CA GLY A 125 13.65 -26.05 11.22
C GLY A 125 12.61 -24.94 11.39
N LEU A 126 11.39 -25.14 10.88
CA LEU A 126 10.23 -24.24 10.98
C LEU A 126 9.14 -24.78 11.92
N ASN A 127 9.26 -26.05 12.31
CA ASN A 127 8.25 -26.85 12.98
C ASN A 127 8.47 -26.92 14.49
N ASN A 128 8.83 -25.82 15.16
CA ASN A 128 8.81 -25.81 16.63
C ASN A 128 8.27 -24.51 17.25
N GLN A 129 7.97 -23.48 16.45
CA GLN A 129 7.55 -22.17 16.96
C GLN A 129 6.65 -21.42 15.97
N ASN A 130 5.61 -20.76 16.46
CA ASN A 130 4.75 -19.89 15.64
C ASN A 130 5.47 -18.66 15.07
N TRP A 131 6.63 -18.31 15.61
CA TRP A 131 7.43 -17.16 15.21
C TRP A 131 7.71 -17.11 13.71
N SER A 132 8.00 -18.23 13.07
CA SER A 132 8.32 -18.23 11.64
C SER A 132 7.09 -17.90 10.78
N MET A 133 5.91 -18.42 11.13
CA MET A 133 4.66 -18.09 10.44
C MET A 133 4.27 -16.65 10.69
N LEU A 134 4.38 -16.16 11.93
CA LEU A 134 4.09 -14.77 12.28
C LEU A 134 5.04 -13.82 11.55
N ALA A 135 6.33 -14.13 11.53
CA ALA A 135 7.32 -13.37 10.78
C ALA A 135 6.95 -13.31 9.30
N LEU A 136 6.58 -14.44 8.68
CA LEU A 136 6.15 -14.45 7.29
C LEU A 136 4.92 -13.56 7.06
N LEU A 137 3.87 -13.71 7.87
CA LEU A 137 2.64 -12.92 7.75
C LEU A 137 2.92 -11.41 7.87
N TYR A 138 3.71 -11.00 8.86
CA TYR A 138 4.05 -9.59 9.07
C TYR A 138 5.02 -9.07 8.01
N LEU A 139 5.98 -9.87 7.54
CA LEU A 139 6.87 -9.50 6.44
C LEU A 139 6.09 -9.27 5.14
N CYS A 140 5.14 -10.15 4.81
CA CYS A 140 4.26 -9.97 3.66
C CYS A 140 3.36 -8.74 3.83
N ALA A 141 2.73 -8.58 5.00
CA ALA A 141 1.85 -7.45 5.29
C ALA A 141 2.56 -6.09 5.23
N THR A 142 3.86 -6.05 5.53
CA THR A 142 4.67 -4.82 5.60
C THR A 142 5.63 -4.68 4.42
N VAL A 143 6.74 -5.42 4.41
CA VAL A 143 7.86 -5.28 3.48
C VAL A 143 7.42 -5.60 2.06
N GLU A 144 6.68 -6.69 1.86
CA GLU A 144 6.23 -7.08 0.52
C GLU A 144 5.19 -6.10 -0.02
N ASN A 145 4.18 -5.76 0.77
CA ASN A 145 3.18 -4.75 0.39
C ASN A 145 3.78 -3.36 0.17
N LEU A 146 4.81 -2.97 0.93
CA LEU A 146 5.58 -1.75 0.71
C LEU A 146 6.35 -1.81 -0.60
N GLY A 147 7.00 -2.93 -0.90
CA GLY A 147 7.72 -3.16 -2.14
C GLY A 147 6.78 -3.12 -3.35
N ALA A 148 5.75 -3.96 -3.36
CA ALA A 148 4.80 -4.08 -4.47
C ALA A 148 3.97 -2.79 -4.65
N GLY A 149 3.40 -2.26 -3.57
CA GLY A 149 2.61 -1.02 -3.61
C GLY A 149 3.47 0.21 -3.91
N GLY A 150 4.64 0.33 -3.29
CA GLY A 150 5.58 1.44 -3.50
C GLY A 150 6.13 1.46 -4.92
N PHE A 151 6.50 0.30 -5.47
CA PHE A 151 6.95 0.17 -6.86
C PHE A 151 5.91 0.72 -7.85
N ILE A 152 4.64 0.31 -7.70
CA ILE A 152 3.54 0.81 -8.52
C ILE A 152 3.26 2.30 -8.26
N ALA A 153 3.35 2.75 -7.01
CA ALA A 153 3.17 4.15 -6.65
C ALA A 153 4.22 5.07 -7.29
N ILE A 154 5.44 4.58 -7.51
CA ILE A 154 6.51 5.29 -8.21
C ILE A 154 6.32 5.21 -9.72
N LEU A 155 6.17 4.00 -10.30
CA LEU A 155 6.16 3.83 -11.75
C LEU A 155 4.85 4.28 -12.40
N GLY A 156 3.71 4.03 -11.76
CA GLY A 156 2.41 4.28 -12.37
C GLY A 156 2.18 5.75 -12.76
N PRO A 157 2.56 6.77 -11.97
CA PRO A 157 2.50 8.16 -12.39
C PRO A 157 3.35 8.47 -13.63
N TYR A 158 4.44 7.73 -13.88
CA TYR A 158 5.24 7.92 -15.08
C TYR A 158 4.66 7.22 -16.31
N VAL A 159 4.14 6.00 -16.12
CA VAL A 159 3.60 5.17 -17.21
C VAL A 159 2.21 5.66 -17.66
N PHE A 160 1.32 6.00 -16.73
CA PHE A 160 -0.10 6.25 -17.05
C PHE A 160 -0.42 7.71 -17.37
N LYS A 161 0.46 8.66 -17.05
CA LYS A 161 0.23 10.10 -17.27
C LYS A 161 0.49 10.48 -18.74
N LYS A 162 -0.58 10.62 -19.53
CA LYS A 162 -0.55 10.87 -20.98
C LYS A 162 0.09 12.20 -21.47
N ASN A 163 0.54 13.11 -20.60
CA ASN A 163 1.08 14.43 -21.00
C ASN A 163 2.13 14.96 -20.00
N GLN A 164 3.32 14.34 -19.96
CA GLN A 164 4.41 14.77 -19.06
C GLN A 164 5.15 16.04 -19.53
N THR A 165 5.06 16.38 -20.82
CA THR A 165 5.81 17.49 -21.44
C THR A 165 5.42 18.88 -20.92
N LYS A 166 4.27 19.03 -20.25
CA LYS A 166 3.80 20.31 -19.69
C LYS A 166 4.37 20.67 -18.31
N ASP A 167 5.09 19.76 -17.64
CA ASP A 167 5.74 20.08 -16.36
C ASP A 167 6.99 20.97 -16.53
N LYS A 168 7.57 21.06 -17.75
CA LYS A 168 8.72 21.94 -18.03
C LYS A 168 8.35 23.36 -18.46
N THR A 169 7.24 23.56 -19.16
CA THR A 169 6.94 24.85 -19.83
C THR A 169 6.44 25.92 -18.85
N ALA A 170 5.64 25.54 -17.85
CA ALA A 170 5.02 26.51 -16.94
C ALA A 170 6.00 27.20 -15.98
N ARG A 171 7.18 26.62 -15.74
CA ARG A 171 8.22 27.22 -14.90
C ARG A 171 9.05 28.23 -15.70
N LEU A 172 9.44 27.87 -16.92
CA LEU A 172 10.21 28.73 -17.83
C LEU A 172 9.42 29.97 -18.26
N GLU A 173 8.13 29.83 -18.64
CA GLU A 173 7.30 31.00 -19.00
C GLU A 173 7.13 31.99 -17.84
N LYS A 174 7.07 31.49 -16.60
CA LYS A 174 6.90 32.32 -15.41
C LYS A 174 8.19 33.03 -15.04
N GLU A 175 9.35 32.37 -15.21
CA GLU A 175 10.66 32.99 -15.02
C GLU A 175 10.95 34.05 -16.10
N ILE A 176 10.60 33.80 -17.37
CA ILE A 176 10.76 34.76 -18.47
C ILE A 176 9.91 36.03 -18.26
N ARG A 177 8.63 35.90 -17.87
CA ARG A 177 7.78 37.06 -17.60
C ARG A 177 8.22 37.91 -16.41
N ILE A 178 8.94 37.34 -15.44
CA ILE A 178 9.48 38.09 -14.30
C ILE A 178 10.78 38.81 -14.69
N SER A 179 11.55 38.28 -15.65
CA SER A 179 12.74 38.98 -16.17
C SER A 179 12.40 40.15 -17.12
N GLU A 180 11.21 40.16 -17.69
CA GLU A 180 10.75 41.21 -18.63
C GLU A 180 9.95 42.34 -17.94
N SER A 181 9.72 42.26 -16.62
CA SER A 181 8.98 43.26 -15.82
C SER A 181 9.87 43.97 -14.82
#